data_AF-A0A0J8RDM9-F1
#
_entry.id   AF-A0A0J8RDM9-F1
#
_cell.length_a   1.000
_cell.length_b   1.000
_cell.length_c   1.000
_cell.angle_alpha   90.00
_cell.angle_beta   90.00
_cell.angle_gamma   90.00
#
_symmetry.space_group_name_H-M   'P 1'
#
loop_
_entity.id
_entity.type
_entity.pdbx_description
1 polymer ?
#
loop_
_entity_poly.entity_id
_entity_poly.type
_entity_poly.pdbx_seq_one_letter_code
_entity_poly.pdbx_strand_id
1 'polypeptide(L)'
;MPSKLRAGLLKGPLDLADFLLSCPACSPARQSLRSTVNSSPLRRKFPRFHRRLTSTVSASVASHENQFVPARYKELYESLGRVGEVAAEHVDLARLQLALRGLESERPVVRIAVLGVDDTATAVRLVRLILADPLSSKADWEKHLEEYHLRDSQGLLIRYGEPSETPVTDSSLPTISIPSITLRNASIEILISSISTRTSHLLPAAISNAIETPTISIGSSDGAHHTTVRYPVHKTIVCGNGIDDLLAYTKIAKNINGNADKPIVHATFNLNAKPAPKTGSQSLSFVDLEQAELALARFRESAQHATEYERGWTRSGIQPLIEWMVEQYQDSALRPEVRGLAQSVLDSTERNLARDENATLQKRGGGVGLRKRASSFGDRSLVMGGECTYGTPTVS
;
A
#
# COMPACT_ATOMS: atom_id res chain seq x y z
N MET A 1 37.05 27.04 -27.50
CA MET A 1 37.21 26.68 -28.94
C MET A 1 38.67 26.88 -29.32
N PRO A 2 39.28 26.13 -30.28
CA PRO A 2 38.76 25.18 -31.30
C PRO A 2 39.14 23.71 -30.96
N SER A 3 38.60 22.59 -31.46
CA SER A 3 38.04 22.08 -32.74
C SER A 3 39.03 21.26 -33.60
N LYS A 4 38.74 19.94 -33.75
CA LYS A 4 38.84 19.03 -34.93
C LYS A 4 39.04 17.56 -34.48
N LEU A 5 37.99 16.72 -34.54
CA LEU A 5 37.53 15.86 -35.66
C LEU A 5 38.21 14.48 -35.71
N ARG A 6 37.43 13.42 -35.48
CA ARG A 6 37.32 12.25 -36.37
C ARG A 6 35.94 11.58 -36.22
N ALA A 7 35.25 11.49 -37.36
CA ALA A 7 34.04 10.72 -37.64
C ALA A 7 34.36 9.19 -37.64
N GLY A 8 33.43 8.24 -37.63
CA GLY A 8 31.97 8.28 -37.83
C GLY A 8 31.37 6.87 -37.80
N LEU A 9 30.17 6.75 -38.39
CA LEU A 9 29.24 5.60 -38.55
C LEU A 9 28.09 5.62 -37.51
N LEU A 10 26.92 6.22 -37.79
CA LEU A 10 25.80 5.77 -38.67
C LEU A 10 25.26 4.41 -38.20
N LYS A 11 23.97 4.12 -37.98
CA LYS A 11 22.63 4.71 -38.18
C LYS A 11 21.68 3.88 -37.28
N GLY A 12 20.70 4.47 -36.60
CA GLY A 12 19.28 4.29 -36.97
C GLY A 12 18.51 3.36 -35.99
N PRO A 13 17.26 3.68 -35.62
CA PRO A 13 16.49 3.01 -34.57
C PRO A 13 15.65 1.84 -35.11
N LEU A 14 15.41 0.81 -34.29
CA LEU A 14 14.42 -0.23 -34.60
C LEU A 14 13.15 0.00 -33.76
N ASP A 15 12.15 0.44 -34.51
CA ASP A 15 10.71 0.35 -34.27
C ASP A 15 10.29 -1.13 -34.40
N LEU A 16 9.45 -1.62 -33.49
CA LEU A 16 8.95 -3.01 -33.49
C LEU A 16 7.53 -3.04 -32.91
N ALA A 17 6.62 -2.42 -33.66
CA ALA A 17 5.24 -2.88 -33.75
C ALA A 17 5.18 -4.11 -34.68
N ASP A 18 4.09 -4.88 -34.53
CA ASP A 18 3.67 -6.01 -35.38
C ASP A 18 4.32 -7.38 -35.13
N PHE A 19 3.77 -8.10 -34.13
CA PHE A 19 3.47 -9.52 -34.31
C PHE A 19 2.00 -9.79 -34.00
N LEU A 20 1.23 -9.92 -35.06
CA LEU A 20 -0.13 -10.44 -35.04
C LEU A 20 -0.13 -11.97 -34.87
N LEU A 21 -1.07 -12.43 -34.03
CA LEU A 21 -1.94 -13.60 -34.23
C LEU A 21 -1.29 -15.00 -34.38
N SER A 22 -1.36 -15.79 -33.30
CA SER A 22 -1.88 -17.17 -33.36
C SER A 22 -2.16 -17.72 -31.95
N CYS A 23 -3.44 -17.96 -31.66
CA CYS A 23 -3.90 -18.68 -30.48
C CYS A 23 -4.38 -20.07 -30.91
N PRO A 24 -3.74 -21.17 -30.50
CA PRO A 24 -4.20 -22.51 -30.81
C PRO A 24 -4.72 -23.20 -29.54
N ALA A 25 -5.90 -22.81 -29.04
CA ALA A 25 -6.71 -23.65 -28.13
C ALA A 25 -8.09 -23.02 -27.81
N CYS A 26 -8.92 -22.82 -28.83
CA CYS A 26 -10.36 -22.72 -28.66
C CYS A 26 -11.02 -23.75 -29.57
N SER A 27 -11.61 -24.79 -29.00
CA SER A 27 -12.64 -25.59 -29.67
C SER A 27 -13.90 -25.63 -28.80
N PRO A 28 -15.07 -25.22 -29.34
CA PRO A 28 -16.36 -25.32 -28.67
C PRO A 28 -17.01 -26.67 -29.02
N ALA A 29 -17.21 -27.55 -28.04
CA ALA A 29 -18.06 -28.73 -28.21
C ALA A 29 -19.47 -28.44 -27.70
N ARG A 30 -20.38 -28.15 -28.64
CA ARG A 30 -21.83 -28.32 -28.46
C ARG A 30 -22.14 -29.81 -28.43
N GLN A 31 -22.69 -30.32 -27.33
CA GLN A 31 -23.57 -31.50 -27.40
C GLN A 31 -24.81 -31.26 -26.56
N SER A 32 -25.92 -31.17 -27.29
CA SER A 32 -27.29 -31.22 -26.79
C SER A 32 -27.61 -32.68 -26.48
N LEU A 33 -28.04 -32.98 -25.26
CA LEU A 33 -28.91 -34.11 -24.99
C LEU A 33 -30.11 -33.63 -24.18
N ARG A 34 -31.27 -33.79 -24.81
CA ARG A 34 -32.60 -33.66 -24.21
C ARG A 34 -32.82 -34.84 -23.27
N SER A 35 -33.34 -34.57 -22.08
CA SER A 35 -34.16 -35.55 -21.36
C SER A 35 -35.28 -34.82 -20.63
N THR A 36 -36.42 -35.48 -20.66
CA THR A 36 -37.78 -35.02 -20.46
C THR A 36 -38.17 -34.80 -19.00
N VAL A 37 -38.89 -33.70 -18.79
CA VAL A 37 -40.10 -33.52 -17.97
C VAL A 37 -40.32 -34.51 -16.81
N ASN A 38 -40.26 -33.98 -15.59
CA ASN A 38 -41.25 -34.29 -14.57
C ASN A 38 -41.53 -33.04 -13.73
N SER A 39 -42.69 -32.46 -13.96
CA SER A 39 -43.28 -31.37 -13.20
C SER A 39 -44.08 -31.91 -12.02
N SER A 40 -43.71 -31.51 -10.81
CA SER A 40 -44.70 -31.34 -9.73
C SER A 40 -44.33 -30.12 -8.87
N PRO A 41 -45.32 -29.34 -8.39
CA PRO A 41 -45.10 -27.95 -8.00
C PRO A 41 -45.18 -27.79 -6.49
N LEU A 42 -44.09 -27.39 -5.82
CA LEU A 42 -44.17 -26.96 -4.42
C LEU A 42 -43.29 -25.73 -4.16
N ARG A 43 -43.99 -24.59 -4.01
CA ARG A 43 -43.68 -23.45 -3.14
C ARG A 43 -42.26 -22.87 -3.21
N ARG A 44 -42.07 -21.93 -4.15
CA ARG A 44 -41.03 -20.90 -4.08
C ARG A 44 -41.26 -20.02 -2.83
N LYS A 45 -40.56 -20.32 -1.74
CA LYS A 45 -40.29 -19.31 -0.71
C LYS A 45 -39.13 -18.47 -1.23
N PHE A 46 -39.42 -17.22 -1.58
CA PHE A 46 -38.40 -16.21 -1.85
C PHE A 46 -37.42 -16.17 -0.66
N PRO A 47 -36.11 -16.40 -0.85
CA PRO A 47 -35.15 -15.97 0.16
C PRO A 47 -35.17 -14.45 0.13
N ARG A 48 -35.71 -13.86 1.20
CA ARG A 48 -35.60 -12.43 1.46
C ARG A 48 -34.11 -12.10 1.40
N PHE A 49 -33.74 -11.15 0.55
CA PHE A 49 -32.45 -10.47 0.63
C PHE A 49 -32.39 -9.77 1.98
N HIS A 50 -31.91 -10.47 3.01
CA HIS A 50 -31.41 -9.82 4.20
C HIS A 50 -30.10 -9.15 3.80
N ARG A 51 -30.21 -7.86 3.54
CA ARG A 51 -29.12 -6.88 3.53
C ARG A 51 -28.38 -7.06 4.85
N ARG A 52 -27.36 -7.92 4.89
CA ARG A 52 -26.46 -8.03 6.03
C ARG A 52 -25.67 -6.72 6.07
N LEU A 53 -26.02 -5.90 7.05
CA LEU A 53 -25.17 -4.84 7.56
C LEU A 53 -23.80 -5.45 7.84
N THR A 54 -22.78 -4.91 7.18
CA THR A 54 -21.37 -5.09 7.53
C THR A 54 -21.23 -4.76 9.01
N SER A 55 -20.82 -5.74 9.81
CA SER A 55 -20.39 -5.53 11.18
C SER A 55 -19.07 -4.77 11.14
N THR A 56 -19.16 -3.44 11.19
CA THR A 56 -18.05 -2.63 11.68
C THR A 56 -17.81 -3.07 13.11
N VAL A 57 -16.62 -3.59 13.42
CA VAL A 57 -16.15 -3.62 14.81
C VAL A 57 -16.35 -2.20 15.32
N SER A 58 -17.17 -2.06 16.35
CA SER A 58 -17.44 -0.80 17.03
C SER A 58 -16.12 -0.24 17.55
N ALA A 59 -15.40 0.52 16.72
CA ALA A 59 -14.85 1.76 17.20
C ALA A 59 -16.07 2.51 17.72
N SER A 60 -16.14 2.71 19.03
CA SER A 60 -17.14 3.56 19.64
C SER A 60 -17.35 4.78 18.76
N VAL A 61 -18.51 4.87 18.12
CA VAL A 61 -19.07 6.16 17.67
C VAL A 61 -19.48 6.85 18.97
N ALA A 62 -18.48 7.18 19.78
CA ALA A 62 -18.64 8.17 20.82
C ALA A 62 -18.84 9.45 20.03
N SER A 63 -20.00 10.07 20.22
CA SER A 63 -20.28 11.44 19.85
C SER A 63 -19.00 12.28 19.99
N HIS A 64 -18.61 13.00 18.93
CA HIS A 64 -17.40 13.84 18.84
C HIS A 64 -17.31 14.97 19.90
N GLU A 65 -18.12 14.93 20.96
CA GLU A 65 -18.29 15.99 21.96
C GLU A 65 -17.33 15.90 23.15
N ASN A 66 -16.48 14.87 23.26
CA ASN A 66 -15.60 14.70 24.44
C ASN A 66 -14.12 14.45 24.15
N GLN A 67 -13.64 14.70 22.93
CA GLN A 67 -12.21 14.64 22.63
C GLN A 67 -11.56 16.02 22.84
N PHE A 68 -10.58 16.08 23.74
CA PHE A 68 -9.78 17.29 23.98
C PHE A 68 -8.84 17.52 22.79
N VAL A 69 -9.33 18.14 21.73
CA VAL A 69 -8.48 18.60 20.62
C VAL A 69 -7.75 19.87 21.07
N PRO A 70 -6.41 19.90 21.08
CA PRO A 70 -5.65 21.12 21.42
C PRO A 70 -6.07 22.29 20.53
N ALA A 71 -6.20 23.48 21.11
CA ALA A 71 -6.72 24.66 20.42
C ALA A 71 -5.98 24.97 19.09
N ARG A 72 -4.66 24.73 19.05
CA ARG A 72 -3.82 24.91 17.86
C ARG A 72 -4.15 23.96 16.71
N TYR A 73 -4.79 22.82 16.97
CA TYR A 73 -5.17 21.83 15.95
C TYR A 73 -6.65 21.86 15.59
N LYS A 74 -7.45 22.65 16.30
CA LYS A 74 -8.91 22.67 16.15
C LYS A 74 -9.37 22.99 14.73
N GLU A 75 -8.82 24.05 14.12
CA GLU A 75 -9.18 24.44 12.76
C GLU A 75 -8.84 23.37 11.73
N LEU A 76 -7.66 22.74 11.87
CA LEU A 76 -7.23 21.66 10.99
C LEU A 76 -8.10 20.40 11.19
N TYR A 77 -8.40 20.04 12.43
CA TYR A 77 -9.28 18.92 12.77
C TYR A 77 -10.67 19.09 12.14
N GLU A 78 -11.29 20.25 12.34
CA GLU A 78 -12.61 20.56 11.77
C GLU A 78 -12.58 20.58 10.24
N SER A 79 -11.55 21.18 9.63
CA SER A 79 -11.41 21.25 8.18
C SER A 79 -11.22 19.88 7.55
N LEU A 80 -10.37 19.04 8.16
CA LEU A 80 -10.12 17.69 7.71
C LEU A 80 -11.36 16.80 7.93
N GLY A 81 -12.09 16.98 9.03
CA GLY A 81 -13.37 16.32 9.29
C GLY A 81 -14.41 16.62 8.21
N ARG A 82 -14.54 17.89 7.79
CA ARG A 82 -15.43 18.29 6.69
C ARG A 82 -15.12 17.60 5.36
N VAL A 83 -13.85 17.29 5.07
CA VAL A 83 -13.48 16.52 3.86
C VAL A 83 -14.12 15.13 3.89
N GLY A 84 -14.15 14.47 5.04
CA GLY A 84 -14.82 13.18 5.22
C GLY A 84 -16.33 13.22 5.02
N GLU A 85 -16.97 14.37 5.33
CA GLU A 85 -18.40 14.57 5.12
C GLU A 85 -18.73 14.88 3.65
N VAL A 86 -17.97 15.79 3.02
CA VAL A 86 -18.24 16.29 1.68
C VAL A 86 -17.79 15.31 0.59
N ALA A 87 -16.66 14.64 0.78
CA ALA A 87 -16.06 13.72 -0.18
C ALA A 87 -16.08 12.26 0.31
N ALA A 88 -17.14 11.87 1.02
CA ALA A 88 -17.27 10.57 1.69
C ALA A 88 -17.05 9.36 0.78
N GLU A 89 -17.38 9.46 -0.52
CA GLU A 89 -17.22 8.38 -1.50
C GLU A 89 -15.79 8.25 -2.04
N HIS A 90 -14.96 9.29 -1.90
CA HIS A 90 -13.64 9.39 -2.50
C HIS A 90 -12.50 9.33 -1.48
N VAL A 91 -12.81 9.53 -0.19
CA VAL A 91 -11.88 9.50 0.95
C VAL A 91 -11.67 8.07 1.46
N ASP A 92 -10.42 7.71 1.79
CA ASP A 92 -10.15 6.57 2.67
C ASP A 92 -10.46 6.93 4.13
N LEU A 93 -11.65 6.54 4.59
CA LEU A 93 -12.15 6.89 5.92
C LEU A 93 -11.25 6.39 7.05
N ALA A 94 -10.64 5.21 6.91
CA ALA A 94 -9.78 4.66 7.96
C ALA A 94 -8.52 5.52 8.15
N ARG A 95 -7.94 5.98 7.04
CA ARG A 95 -6.77 6.87 7.06
C ARG A 95 -7.13 8.27 7.54
N LEU A 96 -8.30 8.79 7.13
CA LEU A 96 -8.81 10.07 7.63
C LEU A 96 -8.98 10.05 9.15
N GLN A 97 -9.57 8.98 9.70
CA GLN A 97 -9.73 8.81 11.14
C GLN A 97 -8.39 8.73 11.87
N LEU A 98 -7.38 8.07 11.28
CA LEU A 98 -6.03 8.06 11.84
C LEU A 98 -5.42 9.47 11.87
N ALA A 99 -5.59 10.25 10.80
CA ALA A 99 -5.11 11.62 10.74
C ALA A 99 -5.78 12.51 11.79
N LEU A 100 -7.11 12.42 11.93
CA LEU A 100 -7.88 13.15 12.96
C LEU A 100 -7.42 12.77 14.37
N ARG A 101 -7.23 11.48 14.64
CA ARG A 101 -6.71 11.00 15.93
C ARG A 101 -5.30 11.53 16.24
N GLY A 102 -4.48 11.73 15.21
CA GLY A 102 -3.18 12.37 15.32
C GLY A 102 -3.24 13.83 15.78
N LEU A 103 -4.40 14.49 15.64
CA LEU A 103 -4.64 15.88 16.04
C LEU A 103 -5.31 15.99 17.41
N GLU A 104 -5.78 14.90 18.01
CA GLU A 104 -6.39 14.86 19.34
C GLU A 104 -5.37 14.94 20.49
N SER A 105 -4.07 14.90 20.19
CA SER A 105 -2.99 14.95 21.19
C SER A 105 -1.81 15.76 20.68
N GLU A 106 -1.10 16.44 21.60
CA GLU A 106 0.17 17.10 21.28
C GLU A 106 1.31 16.09 21.04
N ARG A 107 1.18 14.90 21.63
CA ARG A 107 2.09 13.76 21.46
C ARG A 107 1.30 12.56 20.94
N PRO A 108 0.86 12.57 19.67
CA PRO A 108 0.10 11.47 19.11
C PRO A 108 0.97 10.23 18.95
N VAL A 109 0.37 9.04 19.04
CA VAL A 109 1.08 7.77 18.81
C VAL A 109 1.27 7.58 17.30
N VAL A 110 2.51 7.37 16.86
CA VAL A 110 2.86 7.09 15.47
C VAL A 110 2.90 5.59 15.23
N ARG A 111 1.94 5.11 14.46
CA ARG A 111 1.90 3.76 13.89
C ARG A 111 2.90 3.60 12.75
N ILE A 112 3.76 2.59 12.84
CA ILE A 112 4.68 2.20 11.79
C ILE A 112 4.39 0.76 11.39
N ALA A 113 4.07 0.52 10.12
CA ALA A 113 4.01 -0.86 9.60
C ALA A 113 5.41 -1.33 9.23
N VAL A 114 5.76 -2.57 9.57
CA VAL A 114 6.91 -3.29 9.02
C VAL A 114 6.36 -4.48 8.24
N LEU A 115 6.41 -4.37 6.91
CA LEU A 115 5.81 -5.28 5.97
C LEU A 115 6.88 -6.14 5.32
N GLY A 116 6.90 -7.44 5.64
CA GLY A 116 7.77 -8.37 4.94
C GLY A 116 7.21 -8.70 3.54
N VAL A 117 8.09 -8.79 2.55
CA VAL A 117 7.73 -9.20 1.19
C VAL A 117 7.40 -10.69 1.22
N ASP A 118 6.14 -11.01 0.93
CA ASP A 118 5.52 -12.34 0.91
C ASP A 118 5.54 -13.14 2.22
N ASP A 119 6.50 -12.94 3.12
CA ASP A 119 6.57 -13.52 4.46
C ASP A 119 6.77 -12.43 5.53
N THR A 120 6.91 -12.82 6.80
CA THR A 120 7.16 -11.91 7.93
C THR A 120 8.50 -12.16 8.60
N ALA A 121 9.27 -13.16 8.18
CA ALA A 121 10.46 -13.62 8.88
C ALA A 121 11.51 -12.51 8.98
N THR A 122 11.73 -11.80 7.87
CA THR A 122 12.65 -10.67 7.80
C THR A 122 12.16 -9.49 8.65
N ALA A 123 10.85 -9.21 8.62
CA ALA A 123 10.24 -8.14 9.40
C ALA A 123 10.39 -8.39 10.91
N VAL A 124 10.14 -9.63 11.34
CA VAL A 124 10.29 -10.04 12.75
C VAL A 124 11.74 -9.91 13.21
N ARG A 125 12.71 -10.44 12.44
CA ARG A 125 14.14 -10.31 12.78
C ARG A 125 14.58 -8.85 12.87
N LEU A 126 14.13 -8.03 11.92
CA LEU A 126 14.45 -6.61 11.86
C LEU A 126 13.88 -5.86 13.08
N VAL A 127 12.60 -6.05 13.39
CA VAL A 127 11.95 -5.37 14.53
C VAL A 127 12.56 -5.82 15.86
N ARG A 128 12.88 -7.12 15.99
CA ARG A 128 13.61 -7.63 17.15
C ARG A 128 14.93 -6.90 17.36
N LEU A 129 15.73 -6.73 16.31
CA LEU A 129 17.01 -6.01 16.39
C LEU A 129 16.81 -4.53 16.73
N ILE A 130 15.84 -3.86 16.10
CA ILE A 130 15.53 -2.44 16.34
C ILE A 130 15.13 -2.17 17.79
N LEU A 131 14.42 -3.10 18.43
CA LEU A 131 13.90 -2.94 19.78
C LEU A 131 14.78 -3.57 20.87
N ALA A 132 15.78 -4.36 20.50
CA ALA A 132 16.64 -5.05 21.45
C ALA A 132 17.46 -4.05 22.27
N ASP A 133 17.51 -4.28 23.58
CA ASP A 133 18.44 -3.58 24.46
C ASP A 133 19.80 -4.33 24.46
N PRO A 134 20.89 -3.68 24.02
CA PRO A 134 22.20 -4.30 24.03
C PRO A 134 22.75 -4.52 25.44
N LEU A 135 22.33 -3.72 26.43
CA LEU A 135 22.83 -3.79 27.81
C LEU A 135 22.16 -4.88 28.64
N SER A 136 21.01 -5.39 28.19
CA SER A 136 20.30 -6.48 28.85
C SER A 136 20.59 -7.82 28.19
N SER A 137 20.43 -8.91 28.95
CA SER A 137 20.30 -10.24 28.35
C SER A 137 19.10 -10.30 27.41
N LYS A 138 19.09 -11.29 26.51
CA LYS A 138 17.97 -11.56 25.61
C LYS A 138 16.66 -11.71 26.39
N ALA A 139 15.70 -10.83 26.11
CA ALA A 139 14.42 -10.81 26.81
C ALA A 139 13.45 -11.90 26.31
N ASP A 140 12.43 -12.23 27.09
CA ASP A 140 11.47 -13.28 26.72
C ASP A 140 10.60 -12.89 25.52
N TRP A 141 10.29 -11.60 25.34
CA TRP A 141 9.61 -11.11 24.15
C TRP A 141 10.45 -11.33 22.87
N GLU A 142 11.79 -11.29 22.96
CA GLU A 142 12.66 -11.56 21.80
C GLU A 142 12.56 -13.03 21.38
N LYS A 143 12.51 -13.94 22.35
CA LYS A 143 12.32 -15.38 22.11
C LYS A 143 10.92 -15.64 21.55
N HIS A 144 9.91 -15.01 22.14
CA HIS A 144 8.53 -15.10 21.66
C HIS A 144 8.43 -14.67 20.21
N LEU A 145 9.04 -13.55 19.81
CA LEU A 145 9.07 -13.12 18.41
C LEU A 145 9.71 -14.14 17.47
N GLU A 146 10.80 -14.80 17.87
CA GLU A 146 11.46 -15.83 17.05
C GLU A 146 10.62 -17.09 16.88
N GLU A 147 9.90 -17.49 17.93
CA GLU A 147 8.98 -18.64 17.92
C GLU A 147 7.67 -18.31 17.22
N TYR A 148 7.31 -17.02 17.16
CA TYR A 148 6.05 -16.56 16.60
C TYR A 148 6.11 -16.57 15.07
N HIS A 149 5.66 -17.68 14.49
CA HIS A 149 5.43 -17.79 13.06
C HIS A 149 4.09 -17.14 12.68
N LEU A 150 4.12 -15.87 12.26
CA LEU A 150 2.96 -15.24 11.63
C LEU A 150 2.62 -16.03 10.36
N ARG A 151 1.41 -16.60 10.30
CA ARG A 151 0.86 -17.11 9.04
C ARG A 151 0.67 -15.95 8.07
N ASP A 152 0.70 -16.23 6.77
CA ASP A 152 0.45 -15.24 5.72
C ASP A 152 -0.82 -14.43 6.04
N SER A 153 -0.72 -13.11 6.12
CA SER A 153 -1.79 -12.15 6.48
C SER A 153 -2.16 -12.00 7.96
N GLN A 154 -1.56 -12.75 8.89
CA GLN A 154 -1.70 -12.47 10.32
C GLN A 154 -0.80 -11.27 10.68
N GLY A 155 -1.29 -10.41 11.58
CA GLY A 155 -0.56 -9.23 12.05
C GLY A 155 -0.23 -9.32 13.53
N LEU A 156 0.85 -8.66 13.94
CA LEU A 156 1.25 -8.49 15.34
C LEU A 156 1.46 -7.01 15.63
N LEU A 157 0.78 -6.49 16.65
CA LEU A 157 0.98 -5.13 17.13
C LEU A 157 1.93 -5.11 18.33
N ILE A 158 2.97 -4.30 18.25
CA ILE A 158 3.92 -4.06 19.32
C ILE A 158 3.74 -2.64 19.82
N ARG A 159 3.53 -2.49 21.13
CA ARG A 159 3.39 -1.19 21.77
C ARG A 159 4.30 -1.08 22.99
N TYR A 160 4.56 0.15 23.42
CA TYR A 160 5.21 0.37 24.72
C TYR A 160 4.28 -0.05 25.87
N GLY A 161 4.83 -0.75 26.86
CA GLY A 161 4.15 -1.09 28.11
C GLY A 161 4.93 -2.14 28.89
N GLU A 162 4.48 -2.42 30.11
CA GLU A 162 5.00 -3.55 30.88
C GLU A 162 4.66 -4.86 30.17
N PRO A 163 5.58 -5.85 30.17
CA PRO A 163 5.32 -7.14 29.57
C PRO A 163 4.18 -7.82 30.32
N SER A 164 2.97 -7.79 29.76
CA SER A 164 1.89 -8.64 30.23
C SER A 164 2.28 -10.09 29.95
N GLU A 165 2.25 -10.96 30.97
CA GLU A 165 2.67 -12.37 30.89
C GLU A 165 1.92 -13.19 29.82
N THR A 166 0.84 -12.64 29.27
CA THR A 166 0.13 -13.19 28.13
C THR A 166 -0.14 -12.10 27.09
N PRO A 167 0.08 -12.36 25.77
CA PRO A 167 -0.56 -11.54 24.75
C PRO A 167 -2.06 -11.58 25.04
N VAL A 168 -2.74 -10.44 24.96
CA VAL A 168 -4.20 -10.40 25.15
C VAL A 168 -4.84 -11.12 23.96
N THR A 169 -5.01 -12.44 24.10
CA THR A 169 -5.52 -13.36 23.08
C THR A 169 -6.99 -13.08 22.73
N ASP A 170 -7.68 -12.29 23.56
CA ASP A 170 -9.06 -11.85 23.34
C ASP A 170 -9.17 -10.61 22.45
N SER A 171 -8.04 -10.02 22.06
CA SER A 171 -8.02 -8.90 21.12
C SER A 171 -7.89 -9.41 19.69
N SER A 172 -8.75 -8.89 18.82
CA SER A 172 -8.83 -9.27 17.41
C SER A 172 -7.49 -9.11 16.65
N LEU A 173 -6.57 -8.29 17.17
CA LEU A 173 -5.20 -8.15 16.67
C LEU A 173 -4.21 -8.54 17.78
N PRO A 174 -3.47 -9.66 17.64
CA PRO A 174 -2.44 -10.05 18.60
C PRO A 174 -1.55 -8.87 18.94
N THR A 175 -1.46 -8.57 20.24
CA THR A 175 -0.72 -7.42 20.74
C THR A 175 0.25 -7.86 21.83
N ILE A 176 1.49 -7.39 21.75
CA ILE A 176 2.48 -7.49 22.83
C ILE A 176 2.91 -6.10 23.30
N SER A 177 3.16 -5.99 24.60
CA SER A 177 3.69 -4.79 25.23
C SER A 177 5.16 -5.02 25.58
N ILE A 178 6.03 -4.09 25.18
CA ILE A 178 7.48 -4.18 25.38
C ILE A 178 7.96 -2.92 26.11
N PRO A 179 8.81 -3.04 27.15
CA PRO A 179 9.38 -1.90 27.86
C PRO A 179 10.54 -1.24 27.09
N SER A 180 10.32 -0.92 25.81
CA SER A 180 11.33 -0.30 24.93
C SER A 180 11.36 1.22 25.11
N ILE A 181 12.53 1.76 25.44
CA ILE A 181 12.78 3.21 25.54
C ILE A 181 12.53 3.89 24.18
N THR A 182 12.88 3.23 23.07
CA THR A 182 12.66 3.70 21.71
C THR A 182 11.17 3.92 21.44
N LEU A 183 10.32 2.93 21.76
CA LEU A 183 8.86 3.03 21.59
C LEU A 183 8.26 4.13 22.46
N ARG A 184 8.71 4.24 23.72
CA ARG A 184 8.24 5.25 24.68
C ARG A 184 8.59 6.68 24.23
N ASN A 185 9.86 6.93 23.95
CA ASN A 185 10.36 8.28 23.68
C ASN A 185 9.83 8.83 22.36
N ALA A 186 9.75 8.00 21.33
CA ALA A 186 9.21 8.41 20.03
C ALA A 186 7.67 8.33 19.96
N SER A 187 7.01 7.78 21.00
CA SER A 187 5.57 7.48 21.04
C SER A 187 5.15 6.69 19.80
N ILE A 188 5.80 5.54 19.59
CA ILE A 188 5.62 4.69 18.40
C ILE A 188 4.96 3.37 18.80
N GLU A 189 4.10 2.85 17.92
CA GLU A 189 3.67 1.45 17.91
C GLU A 189 3.98 0.82 16.55
N ILE A 190 4.37 -0.46 16.54
CA ILE A 190 4.84 -1.16 15.36
C ILE A 190 3.85 -2.26 15.00
N LEU A 191 3.33 -2.24 13.78
CA LEU A 191 2.55 -3.33 13.20
C LEU A 191 3.47 -4.19 12.33
N ILE A 192 3.64 -5.46 12.67
CA ILE A 192 4.30 -6.44 11.81
C ILE A 192 3.25 -7.17 10.97
N SER A 193 3.45 -7.21 9.67
CA SER A 193 2.62 -8.00 8.74
C SER A 193 3.41 -8.34 7.47
N SER A 194 2.78 -8.99 6.50
CA SER A 194 3.36 -9.24 5.18
C SER A 194 2.58 -8.51 4.08
N ILE A 195 3.27 -8.24 2.97
CA ILE A 195 2.67 -7.75 1.73
C ILE A 195 2.92 -8.77 0.63
N SER A 196 1.84 -9.24 0.00
CA SER A 196 1.97 -10.15 -1.13
C SER A 196 2.32 -9.38 -2.39
N THR A 197 3.43 -9.73 -3.01
CA THR A 197 3.86 -9.21 -4.31
C THR A 197 3.51 -10.15 -5.46
N ARG A 198 3.13 -11.41 -5.14
CA ARG A 198 2.85 -12.49 -6.10
C ARG A 198 1.52 -12.34 -6.85
N THR A 199 0.66 -11.42 -6.45
CA THR A 199 -0.60 -11.17 -7.14
C THR A 199 -0.37 -10.22 -8.32
N SER A 200 0.05 -10.78 -9.45
CA SER A 200 0.22 -10.11 -10.75
C SER A 200 -1.04 -9.43 -11.31
N HIS A 201 -2.18 -9.54 -10.62
CA HIS A 201 -3.49 -9.01 -11.00
C HIS A 201 -3.98 -7.84 -10.13
N LEU A 202 -3.27 -7.46 -9.07
CA LEU A 202 -3.69 -6.31 -8.27
C LEU A 202 -3.42 -5.01 -9.03
N LEU A 203 -4.46 -4.18 -9.12
CA LEU A 203 -4.36 -2.83 -9.64
C LEU A 203 -3.29 -2.05 -8.85
N PRO A 204 -2.46 -1.20 -9.49
CA PRO A 204 -1.49 -0.32 -8.84
C PRO A 204 -1.99 0.36 -7.55
N ALA A 205 -3.23 0.87 -7.57
CA ALA A 205 -3.86 1.52 -6.43
C ALA A 205 -4.10 0.58 -5.24
N ALA A 206 -4.39 -0.70 -5.48
CA ALA A 206 -4.59 -1.68 -4.42
C ALA A 206 -3.30 -1.95 -3.65
N ILE A 207 -2.15 -1.89 -4.33
CA ILE A 207 -0.84 -2.12 -3.71
C ILE A 207 -0.42 -0.92 -2.86
N SER A 208 -0.58 0.31 -3.37
CA SER A 208 -0.37 1.53 -2.56
C SER A 208 -1.23 1.50 -1.30
N ASN A 209 -2.50 1.13 -1.43
CA ASN A 209 -3.42 1.05 -0.29
C ASN A 209 -3.05 -0.05 0.70
N ALA A 210 -2.46 -1.16 0.26
CA ALA A 210 -1.99 -2.23 1.14
C ALA A 210 -0.78 -1.82 1.98
N ILE A 211 0.07 -0.92 1.46
CA ILE A 211 1.25 -0.38 2.16
C ILE A 211 0.84 0.64 3.22
N GLU A 212 -0.10 1.54 2.88
CA GLU A 212 -0.55 2.62 3.77
C GLU A 212 -1.66 2.17 4.74
N THR A 213 -2.37 1.10 4.39
CA THR A 213 -3.44 0.51 5.19
C THR A 213 -3.41 -1.02 5.10
N PRO A 214 -2.43 -1.66 5.77
CA PRO A 214 -2.34 -3.11 5.87
C PRO A 214 -3.67 -3.75 6.27
N THR A 215 -3.99 -4.86 5.62
CA THR A 215 -5.20 -5.64 5.91
C THR A 215 -4.81 -6.88 6.69
N ILE A 216 -5.24 -6.95 7.95
CA ILE A 216 -4.91 -8.05 8.86
C ILE A 216 -6.07 -9.04 8.92
N SER A 217 -5.75 -10.32 8.75
CA SER A 217 -6.68 -11.42 8.93
C SER A 217 -6.75 -11.83 10.40
N ILE A 218 -7.97 -11.85 10.92
CA ILE A 218 -8.31 -12.16 12.31
C ILE A 218 -9.08 -13.47 12.32
N GLY A 219 -8.53 -14.48 12.99
CA GLY A 219 -9.22 -15.75 13.22
C GLY A 219 -10.41 -15.58 14.15
N SER A 220 -11.57 -16.09 13.75
CA SER A 220 -12.70 -16.30 14.67
C SER A 220 -12.36 -17.44 15.65
N SER A 221 -12.91 -17.37 16.86
CA SER A 221 -12.74 -18.40 17.91
C SER A 221 -13.19 -19.80 17.49
N ASP A 222 -14.06 -19.89 16.48
CA ASP A 222 -14.57 -21.16 15.92
C ASP A 222 -13.71 -21.69 14.75
N GLY A 223 -12.61 -21.01 14.39
CA GLY A 223 -11.63 -21.45 13.39
C GLY A 223 -12.12 -21.48 11.93
N ALA A 224 -13.43 -21.43 11.67
CA ALA A 224 -14.03 -21.56 10.34
C ALA A 224 -14.11 -20.23 9.55
N HIS A 225 -13.96 -19.10 10.23
CA HIS A 225 -14.15 -17.78 9.62
C HIS A 225 -12.99 -16.85 9.97
N HIS A 226 -12.50 -16.14 8.96
CA HIS A 226 -11.55 -15.04 9.11
C HIS A 226 -12.24 -13.73 8.80
N THR A 227 -12.12 -12.76 9.71
CA THR A 227 -12.51 -11.37 9.43
C THR A 227 -11.27 -10.59 9.10
N THR A 228 -11.35 -9.65 8.16
CA THR A 228 -10.21 -8.79 7.82
C THR A 228 -10.44 -7.39 8.39
N VAL A 229 -9.38 -6.82 8.96
CA VAL A 229 -9.40 -5.46 9.51
C VAL A 229 -8.33 -4.63 8.84
N ARG A 230 -8.72 -3.44 8.40
CA ARG A 230 -7.81 -2.44 7.83
C ARG A 230 -7.13 -1.69 8.97
N TYR A 231 -5.81 -1.67 8.97
CA TYR A 231 -5.00 -1.05 10.00
C TYR A 231 -4.15 0.08 9.40
N PRO A 232 -4.69 1.32 9.33
CA PRO A 232 -3.96 2.45 8.73
C PRO A 232 -2.72 2.80 9.57
N VAL A 233 -1.66 3.23 8.90
CA VAL A 233 -0.38 3.60 9.52
C VAL A 233 0.13 4.96 9.04
N HIS A 234 1.08 5.54 9.78
CA HIS A 234 1.68 6.84 9.43
C HIS A 234 2.96 6.69 8.62
N LYS A 235 3.72 5.62 8.86
CA LYS A 235 4.93 5.24 8.12
C LYS A 235 4.90 3.76 7.82
N THR A 236 5.58 3.35 6.75
CA THR A 236 5.72 1.94 6.41
C THR A 236 7.17 1.62 6.05
N ILE A 237 7.72 0.58 6.67
CA ILE A 237 8.96 -0.07 6.26
C ILE A 237 8.57 -1.31 5.48
N VAL A 238 8.95 -1.39 4.20
CA VAL A 238 8.85 -2.63 3.43
C VAL A 238 10.20 -3.34 3.53
N CYS A 239 10.22 -4.59 3.95
CA CYS A 239 11.46 -5.34 4.09
C CYS A 239 11.43 -6.70 3.39
N GLY A 240 12.59 -7.16 2.93
CA GLY A 240 12.73 -8.47 2.29
C GLY A 240 14.14 -9.02 2.42
N ASN A 241 14.31 -10.29 2.06
CA ASN A 241 15.57 -11.00 2.13
C ASN A 241 16.09 -11.33 0.74
N GLY A 242 17.30 -10.88 0.43
CA GLY A 242 17.92 -11.16 -0.86
C GLY A 242 17.44 -10.28 -2.01
N ILE A 243 17.90 -10.64 -3.21
CA ILE A 243 17.71 -9.85 -4.43
C ILE A 243 16.31 -10.09 -5.03
N ASP A 244 15.73 -11.28 -4.82
CA ASP A 244 14.42 -11.63 -5.37
C ASP A 244 13.31 -10.75 -4.76
N ASP A 245 13.33 -10.55 -3.44
CA ASP A 245 12.40 -9.67 -2.74
C ASP A 245 12.59 -8.20 -3.13
N LEU A 246 13.85 -7.77 -3.33
CA LEU A 246 14.16 -6.45 -3.86
C LEU A 246 13.54 -6.28 -5.26
N LEU A 247 13.71 -7.26 -6.15
CA LEU A 247 13.13 -7.23 -7.49
C LEU A 247 11.60 -7.23 -7.43
N ALA A 248 11.00 -8.02 -6.53
CA ALA A 248 9.56 -8.02 -6.29
C ALA A 248 9.08 -6.62 -5.83
N TYR A 249 9.80 -5.98 -4.92
CA TYR A 249 9.52 -4.62 -4.47
C TYR A 249 9.61 -3.60 -5.61
N THR A 250 10.60 -3.68 -6.50
CA THR A 250 10.71 -2.70 -7.62
C THR A 250 9.50 -2.69 -8.54
N LYS A 251 8.79 -3.83 -8.67
CA LYS A 251 7.55 -3.93 -9.46
C LYS A 251 6.42 -3.12 -8.84
N ILE A 252 6.40 -3.01 -7.52
CA ILE A 252 5.37 -2.29 -6.76
C ILE A 252 5.77 -0.85 -6.43
N ALA A 253 7.07 -0.56 -6.32
CA ALA A 253 7.60 0.74 -5.94
C ALA A 253 7.15 1.88 -6.87
N LYS A 254 6.94 1.59 -8.16
CA LYS A 254 6.43 2.56 -9.15
C LYS A 254 5.04 3.10 -8.81
N ASN A 255 4.29 2.39 -7.99
CA ASN A 255 2.91 2.71 -7.64
C ASN A 255 2.78 3.33 -6.24
N ILE A 256 3.90 3.47 -5.52
CA ILE A 256 3.92 4.06 -4.18
C ILE A 256 3.88 5.58 -4.33
N ASN A 257 2.83 6.20 -3.81
CA ASN A 257 2.73 7.65 -3.76
C ASN A 257 3.60 8.16 -2.61
N GLY A 258 4.65 8.89 -2.92
CA GLY A 258 5.52 9.53 -1.93
C GLY A 258 5.68 11.00 -2.27
N ASN A 259 5.52 11.86 -1.27
CA ASN A 259 6.02 13.23 -1.36
C ASN A 259 7.56 13.16 -1.45
N ALA A 260 8.15 13.81 -2.45
CA ALA A 260 9.59 13.79 -2.69
C ALA A 260 10.40 14.34 -1.51
N ASP A 261 9.80 15.21 -0.69
CA ASP A 261 10.50 15.89 0.40
C ASP A 261 10.65 15.02 1.66
N LYS A 262 9.72 14.09 1.93
CA LYS A 262 9.79 13.16 3.08
C LYS A 262 9.06 11.84 2.76
N PRO A 263 9.77 10.73 2.50
CA PRO A 263 9.14 9.47 2.16
C PRO A 263 8.44 8.87 3.39
N ILE A 264 7.13 8.63 3.26
CA ILE A 264 6.31 7.88 4.24
C ILE A 264 6.64 6.38 4.20
N VAL A 265 7.15 5.92 3.06
CA VAL A 265 7.51 4.52 2.82
C VAL A 265 9.02 4.40 2.65
N HIS A 266 9.62 3.54 3.45
CA HIS A 266 11.04 3.20 3.38
C HIS A 266 11.19 1.72 3.06
N ALA A 267 12.10 1.37 2.15
CA ALA A 267 12.34 -0.02 1.79
C ALA A 267 13.70 -0.47 2.31
N THR A 268 13.78 -1.64 2.92
CA THR A 268 15.03 -2.15 3.49
C THR A 268 15.21 -3.63 3.19
N PHE A 269 16.34 -4.00 2.60
CA PHE A 269 16.58 -5.39 2.18
C PHE A 269 17.79 -5.97 2.87
N ASN A 270 17.65 -7.20 3.39
CA ASN A 270 18.77 -7.96 3.91
C ASN A 270 19.66 -8.41 2.74
N LEU A 271 20.85 -7.83 2.63
CA LEU A 271 21.84 -8.16 1.61
C LEU A 271 23.24 -8.20 2.23
N ASN A 272 23.85 -9.38 2.22
CA ASN A 272 25.19 -9.60 2.76
C ASN A 272 26.27 -9.23 1.73
N ALA A 273 26.07 -8.13 1.01
CA ALA A 273 26.99 -7.63 -0.02
C ALA A 273 28.10 -6.79 0.62
N LYS A 274 29.35 -7.09 0.28
CA LYS A 274 30.54 -6.35 0.75
C LYS A 274 31.29 -5.78 -0.47
N PRO A 275 31.39 -4.44 -0.62
CA PRO A 275 30.81 -3.38 0.22
C PRO A 275 29.28 -3.29 0.08
N ALA A 276 28.62 -2.77 1.13
CA ALA A 276 27.19 -2.51 1.08
C ALA A 276 26.87 -1.60 -0.11
N PRO A 277 25.79 -1.87 -0.87
CA PRO A 277 25.44 -1.02 -1.99
C PRO A 277 25.13 0.38 -1.47
N LYS A 278 25.75 1.41 -2.06
CA LYS A 278 25.40 2.79 -1.73
C LYS A 278 24.05 3.09 -2.32
N THR A 279 23.04 3.34 -1.48
CA THR A 279 21.76 3.80 -2.00
C THR A 279 21.82 5.28 -2.34
N GLY A 280 21.45 5.64 -3.58
CA GLY A 280 21.27 7.04 -3.98
C GLY A 280 19.91 7.64 -3.61
N SER A 281 18.99 6.83 -3.07
CA SER A 281 17.64 7.26 -2.66
C SER A 281 17.53 7.28 -1.15
N GLN A 282 16.87 8.30 -0.59
CA GLN A 282 16.56 8.40 0.84
C GLN A 282 15.56 7.32 1.31
N SER A 283 14.81 6.69 0.40
CA SER A 283 13.74 5.74 0.72
C SER A 283 14.11 4.26 0.56
N LEU A 284 15.39 3.94 0.35
CA LEU A 284 15.87 2.56 0.18
C LEU A 284 17.18 2.36 0.95
N SER A 285 17.25 1.32 1.77
CA SER A 285 18.45 0.93 2.51
C SER A 285 18.75 -0.55 2.36
N PHE A 286 19.98 -0.91 2.67
CA PHE A 286 20.41 -2.29 2.76
C PHE A 286 20.90 -2.56 4.17
N VAL A 287 20.50 -3.70 4.71
CA VAL A 287 20.89 -4.14 6.05
C VAL A 287 21.58 -5.50 5.98
N ASP A 288 22.46 -5.77 6.93
CA ASP A 288 23.07 -7.09 7.15
C ASP A 288 22.60 -7.58 8.52
N LEU A 289 21.50 -8.33 8.52
CA LEU A 289 20.84 -8.81 9.75
C LEU A 289 21.75 -9.77 10.49
N GLU A 290 22.48 -10.62 9.77
CA GLU A 290 23.42 -11.59 10.36
C GLU A 290 24.54 -10.87 11.13
N GLN A 291 25.09 -9.80 10.56
CA GLN A 291 26.12 -9.01 11.22
C GLN A 291 25.59 -8.22 12.42
N ALA A 292 24.37 -7.69 12.35
CA ALA A 292 23.71 -7.02 13.46
C ALA A 292 23.46 -7.99 14.64
N GLU A 293 22.97 -9.19 14.34
CA GLU A 293 22.73 -10.25 15.33
C GLU A 293 24.04 -10.69 16.00
N LEU A 294 25.11 -10.87 15.22
CA LEU A 294 26.44 -11.21 15.74
C LEU A 294 26.98 -10.11 16.66
N ALA A 295 26.88 -8.84 16.24
CA ALA A 295 27.34 -7.70 17.02
C ALA A 295 26.60 -7.60 18.36
N LEU A 296 25.26 -7.71 18.33
CA LEU A 296 24.42 -7.68 19.51
C LEU A 296 24.75 -8.84 20.47
N ALA A 297 24.91 -10.06 19.95
CA ALA A 297 25.28 -11.22 20.75
C ALA A 297 26.63 -11.04 21.45
N ARG A 298 27.65 -10.55 20.72
CA ARG A 298 28.98 -10.27 21.28
C ARG A 298 28.96 -9.25 22.39
N PHE A 299 28.18 -8.18 22.23
CA PHE A 299 28.08 -7.16 23.28
C PHE A 299 27.43 -7.69 24.55
N ARG A 300 26.41 -8.56 24.40
CA ARG A 300 25.73 -9.23 25.52
C ARG A 300 26.61 -10.26 26.23
N GLU A 301 27.63 -10.82 25.57
CA GLU A 301 28.64 -11.66 26.22
C GLU A 301 29.49 -10.85 27.21
N SER A 302 29.93 -9.65 26.81
CA SER A 302 30.70 -8.74 27.67
C SER A 302 30.73 -7.32 27.10
N ALA A 303 30.58 -6.33 27.97
CA ALA A 303 30.73 -4.91 27.62
C ALA A 303 32.14 -4.57 27.07
N GLN A 304 33.14 -5.43 27.28
CA GLN A 304 34.47 -5.27 26.67
C GLN A 304 34.44 -5.33 25.14
N HIS A 305 33.40 -5.93 24.54
CA HIS A 305 33.20 -6.00 23.09
C HIS A 305 32.53 -4.76 22.49
N ALA A 306 32.44 -3.64 23.23
CA ALA A 306 31.82 -2.39 22.76
C ALA A 306 32.33 -1.94 21.39
N THR A 307 33.63 -1.97 21.15
CA THR A 307 34.21 -1.54 19.85
C THR A 307 33.80 -2.45 18.69
N GLU A 308 33.71 -3.75 18.94
CA GLU A 308 33.27 -4.73 17.94
C GLU A 308 31.78 -4.59 17.66
N TYR A 309 30.98 -4.34 18.70
CA TYR A 309 29.57 -4.01 18.61
C TYR A 309 29.34 -2.77 17.74
N GLU A 310 29.95 -1.63 18.09
CA GLU A 310 29.79 -0.38 17.37
C GLU A 310 30.15 -0.52 15.89
N ARG A 311 31.26 -1.21 15.61
CA ARG A 311 31.69 -1.48 14.24
C ARG A 311 30.71 -2.39 13.50
N GLY A 312 30.24 -3.45 14.14
CA GLY A 312 29.30 -4.42 13.56
C GLY A 312 27.92 -3.81 13.32
N TRP A 313 27.43 -3.03 14.27
CA TRP A 313 26.15 -2.33 14.26
C TRP A 313 26.11 -1.20 13.23
N THR A 314 27.17 -0.39 13.17
CA THR A 314 27.26 0.68 12.15
C THR A 314 27.30 0.09 10.74
N ARG A 315 28.09 -0.98 10.56
CA ARG A 315 28.23 -1.62 9.25
C ARG A 315 27.01 -2.44 8.83
N SER A 316 26.14 -2.84 9.76
CA SER A 316 24.92 -3.58 9.43
C SER A 316 23.83 -2.68 8.85
N GLY A 317 23.95 -1.35 8.94
CA GLY A 317 22.97 -0.41 8.41
C GLY A 317 21.68 -0.30 9.22
N ILE A 318 21.60 -0.94 10.39
CA ILE A 318 20.41 -0.87 11.28
C ILE A 318 20.28 0.52 11.90
N GLN A 319 21.39 1.14 12.32
CA GLN A 319 21.36 2.43 13.01
C GLN A 319 20.68 3.55 12.19
N PRO A 320 21.03 3.78 10.90
CA PRO A 320 20.31 4.74 10.06
C PRO A 320 18.80 4.47 9.94
N LEU A 321 18.39 3.19 9.96
CA LEU A 321 16.98 2.82 9.90
C LEU A 321 16.24 3.17 11.19
N ILE A 322 16.87 2.94 12.35
CA ILE A 322 16.34 3.38 13.65
C ILE A 322 16.17 4.89 13.65
N GLU A 323 17.18 5.63 13.20
CA GLU A 323 17.16 7.08 13.10
C GLU A 323 16.01 7.58 12.22
N TRP A 324 15.81 7.01 11.03
CA TRP A 324 14.67 7.32 10.16
C TRP A 324 13.32 7.02 10.83
N MET A 325 13.24 5.89 11.53
CA MET A 325 12.01 5.45 12.20
C MET A 325 11.61 6.44 13.30
N VAL A 326 12.57 6.85 14.12
CA VAL A 326 12.34 7.75 15.26
C VAL A 326 12.48 9.23 14.93
N GLU A 327 12.88 9.59 13.71
CA GLU A 327 13.14 10.99 13.31
C GLU A 327 11.99 11.91 13.73
N GLN A 328 12.24 12.74 14.75
CA GLN A 328 11.30 13.73 15.27
C GLN A 328 11.74 15.12 14.85
N TYR A 329 10.94 15.84 14.05
CA TYR A 329 11.17 17.27 13.85
C TYR A 329 10.54 18.06 14.99
N GLN A 330 11.41 18.66 15.81
CA GLN A 330 11.02 19.53 16.92
C GLN A 330 10.52 20.91 16.44
N ASP A 331 10.77 21.27 15.18
CA ASP A 331 10.59 22.63 14.66
C ASP A 331 9.28 22.83 13.85
N SER A 332 8.40 21.83 13.87
CA SER A 332 7.12 21.90 13.16
C SER A 332 5.94 21.93 14.12
N ALA A 333 5.05 22.91 13.94
CA ALA A 333 3.80 23.05 14.70
C ALA A 333 2.93 21.77 14.73
N LEU A 334 3.14 20.84 13.80
CA LEU A 334 2.48 19.53 13.71
C LEU A 334 3.55 18.47 13.45
N ARG A 335 3.47 17.30 14.11
CA ARG A 335 4.39 16.17 13.85
C ARG A 335 4.42 15.84 12.35
N PRO A 336 5.61 15.64 11.74
CA PRO A 336 5.73 15.37 10.30
C PRO A 336 4.91 14.17 9.83
N GLU A 337 4.78 13.15 10.66
CA GLU A 337 4.04 11.92 10.34
C GLU A 337 2.55 12.17 10.20
N VAL A 338 1.98 12.96 11.11
CA VAL A 338 0.57 13.34 11.07
C VAL A 338 0.33 14.28 9.89
N ARG A 339 1.24 15.22 9.64
CA ARG A 339 1.19 16.10 8.47
C ARG A 339 1.24 15.31 7.16
N GLY A 340 2.21 14.40 7.03
CA GLY A 340 2.40 13.58 5.85
C GLY A 340 1.21 12.66 5.59
N LEU A 341 0.63 12.08 6.64
CA LEU A 341 -0.60 11.30 6.53
C LEU A 341 -1.78 12.18 6.06
N ALA A 342 -1.99 13.35 6.67
CA ALA A 342 -3.08 14.25 6.29
C ALA A 342 -2.93 14.70 4.82
N GLN A 343 -1.72 15.08 4.40
CA GLN A 343 -1.44 15.42 3.00
C GLN A 343 -1.71 14.23 2.07
N SER A 344 -1.22 13.04 2.40
CA SER A 344 -1.44 11.85 1.56
C SER A 344 -2.94 11.49 1.44
N VAL A 345 -3.72 11.67 2.51
CA VAL A 345 -5.19 11.52 2.47
C VAL A 345 -5.81 12.53 1.51
N LEU A 346 -5.45 13.81 1.61
CA LEU A 346 -5.98 14.86 0.73
C LEU A 346 -5.59 14.61 -0.73
N ASP A 347 -4.31 14.34 -1.01
CA ASP A 347 -3.80 14.05 -2.35
C ASP A 347 -4.49 12.82 -2.96
N SER A 348 -4.76 11.78 -2.14
CA SER A 348 -5.47 10.59 -2.61
C SER A 348 -6.93 10.87 -2.91
N THR A 349 -7.57 11.73 -2.12
CA THR A 349 -8.96 12.14 -2.29
C THR A 349 -9.12 12.95 -3.57
N GLU A 350 -8.25 13.93 -3.80
CA GLU A 350 -8.25 14.74 -5.02
C GLU A 350 -8.04 13.88 -6.27
N ARG A 351 -7.08 12.93 -6.23
CA ARG A 351 -6.86 11.98 -7.32
C ARG A 351 -8.07 11.09 -7.59
N ASN A 352 -8.73 10.60 -6.53
CA ASN A 352 -9.94 9.78 -6.67
C ASN A 352 -11.09 10.58 -7.28
N LEU A 353 -11.26 11.84 -6.86
CA LEU A 353 -12.26 12.75 -7.40
C LEU A 353 -12.02 13.03 -8.88
N ALA A 354 -10.80 13.46 -9.25
CA ALA A 354 -10.43 13.72 -10.64
C ALA A 354 -10.59 12.49 -11.53
N ARG A 355 -10.35 11.28 -11.00
CA ARG A 355 -10.55 10.02 -11.72
C ARG A 355 -12.04 9.77 -11.99
N ASP A 356 -12.89 9.99 -11.00
CA ASP A 356 -14.33 9.79 -11.13
C ASP A 356 -14.96 10.82 -12.08
N GLU A 357 -14.57 12.10 -11.95
CA GLU A 357 -14.96 13.16 -12.88
C GLU A 357 -14.59 12.81 -14.33
N ASN A 358 -13.35 12.40 -14.58
CA ASN A 358 -12.91 11.97 -15.91
C ASN A 358 -13.72 10.77 -16.44
N ALA A 359 -14.04 9.79 -15.57
CA ALA A 359 -14.85 8.65 -15.95
C ALA A 359 -16.29 9.06 -16.33
N THR A 360 -16.88 10.04 -15.64
CA THR A 360 -18.21 10.57 -15.98
C THR A 360 -18.20 11.35 -17.29
N LEU A 361 -17.15 12.13 -17.55
CA LEU A 361 -16.97 12.88 -18.81
C LEU A 361 -16.81 11.94 -20.00
N GLN A 362 -16.03 10.86 -19.88
CA GLN A 362 -15.87 9.86 -20.94
C GLN A 362 -17.19 9.15 -21.26
N LYS A 363 -17.99 8.81 -20.24
CA LYS A 363 -19.33 8.22 -20.44
C LYS A 363 -20.28 9.18 -21.14
N ARG A 364 -20.19 10.49 -20.88
CA ARG A 364 -21.00 11.54 -21.53
C ARG A 364 -20.54 11.84 -22.96
N GLY A 365 -19.23 11.86 -23.22
CA GLY A 365 -18.66 12.09 -24.55
C GLY A 365 -18.90 10.94 -25.54
N GLY A 366 -18.95 9.68 -25.05
CA GLY A 366 -19.27 8.51 -25.86
C GLY A 366 -20.73 8.40 -26.31
N GLY A 367 -21.64 9.22 -25.76
CA GLY A 367 -23.07 9.21 -26.08
C GLY A 367 -23.50 10.12 -27.23
N VAL A 368 -22.62 11.00 -27.74
CA VAL A 368 -22.95 12.01 -28.76
C VAL A 368 -22.47 11.60 -30.16
N GLY A 369 -22.43 10.28 -30.43
CA GLY A 369 -21.82 9.71 -31.62
C GLY A 369 -22.77 8.96 -32.57
N LEU A 370 -24.09 8.95 -32.40
CA LEU A 370 -24.99 8.24 -33.34
C LEU A 370 -26.43 8.78 -33.34
N ARG A 371 -26.60 10.05 -33.74
CA ARG A 371 -27.89 10.55 -34.23
C ARG A 371 -27.68 11.52 -35.41
N LYS A 372 -27.34 10.98 -36.58
CA LYS A 372 -27.66 11.65 -37.85
C LYS A 372 -28.63 10.78 -38.66
N ARG A 373 -29.90 11.13 -38.47
CA ARG A 373 -31.03 11.19 -39.41
C ARG A 373 -31.19 10.01 -40.38
N ALA A 374 -32.05 9.08 -39.98
CA ALA A 374 -32.98 8.46 -40.90
C ALA A 374 -34.30 9.27 -40.89
N SER A 375 -34.66 9.88 -42.01
CA SER A 375 -36.05 10.27 -42.32
C SER A 375 -36.27 10.42 -43.83
N SER A 376 -37.01 9.45 -44.40
CA SER A 376 -37.94 9.47 -45.56
C SER A 376 -37.50 10.15 -46.87
N PHE A 377 -37.34 9.47 -48.01
CA PHE A 377 -38.33 8.75 -48.86
C PHE A 377 -39.55 9.59 -49.29
N GLY A 378 -39.70 9.85 -50.61
CA GLY A 378 -40.99 10.19 -51.24
C GLY A 378 -41.04 11.28 -52.32
N ASP A 379 -40.57 10.97 -53.53
CA ASP A 379 -41.28 11.10 -54.82
C ASP A 379 -41.91 12.45 -55.29
N ARG A 380 -41.42 13.00 -56.42
CA ARG A 380 -42.23 13.40 -57.59
C ARG A 380 -41.39 13.93 -58.78
N SER A 381 -41.73 13.39 -59.95
CA SER A 381 -41.28 13.72 -61.29
C SER A 381 -41.93 15.00 -61.86
N LEU A 382 -41.19 15.70 -62.73
CA LEU A 382 -41.57 16.54 -63.90
C LEU A 382 -40.36 17.45 -64.22
N VAL A 383 -39.93 17.85 -65.41
CA VAL A 383 -40.18 17.57 -66.83
C VAL A 383 -39.12 18.42 -67.59
N MET A 384 -38.53 17.86 -68.65
CA MET A 384 -37.99 18.50 -69.88
C MET A 384 -36.89 19.60 -69.82
N GLY A 385 -35.81 19.37 -70.59
CA GLY A 385 -35.28 20.42 -71.48
C GLY A 385 -33.75 20.53 -71.63
N GLY A 386 -33.21 19.99 -72.74
CA GLY A 386 -31.98 20.42 -73.43
C GLY A 386 -30.64 20.13 -72.74
N GLU A 387 -29.51 19.90 -73.41
CA GLU A 387 -29.17 19.87 -74.83
C GLU A 387 -27.77 19.22 -74.91
N CYS A 388 -27.51 18.49 -75.99
CA CYS A 388 -26.25 17.81 -76.28
C CYS A 388 -25.11 18.80 -76.56
N THR A 389 -23.86 18.46 -76.20
CA THR A 389 -22.71 18.65 -77.10
C THR A 389 -21.48 17.84 -76.66
N TYR A 390 -20.78 17.36 -77.68
CA TYR A 390 -19.64 16.45 -77.73
C TYR A 390 -18.31 17.06 -77.22
N GLY A 391 -17.39 16.20 -76.79
CA GLY A 391 -15.97 16.54 -76.64
C GLY A 391 -15.10 15.39 -76.15
N THR A 392 -14.60 14.57 -77.06
CA THR A 392 -13.61 13.51 -76.85
C THR A 392 -12.17 14.05 -76.67
N PRO A 393 -11.22 13.21 -76.21
CA PRO A 393 -10.00 13.66 -75.53
C PRO A 393 -8.77 13.66 -76.44
N THR A 394 -7.73 14.41 -76.04
CA THR A 394 -6.36 14.14 -76.48
C THR A 394 -5.31 14.45 -75.41
N VAL A 395 -4.43 13.47 -75.31
CA VAL A 395 -3.14 13.31 -74.62
C VAL A 395 -2.16 14.46 -74.88
N SER A 396 -1.36 14.76 -73.86
CA SER A 396 0.09 15.00 -73.98
C SER A 396 0.77 14.49 -72.72
#